data_AF-A0A2G5WMY6-F1
#
_entry.id   AF-A0A2G5WMY6-F1
#
_cell.length_a   1.000
_cell.length_b   1.000
_cell.length_c   1.000
_cell.angle_alpha   90.00
_cell.angle_beta   90.00
_cell.angle_gamma   90.00
#
_symmetry.space_group_name_H-M   'P 1'
#
loop_
_entity.id
_entity.type
_entity.pdbx_description
1 polymer ?
#
loop_
_entity_poly.entity_id
_entity_poly.type
_entity_poly.pdbx_seq_one_letter_code
_entity_poly.pdbx_strand_id
1 'polypeptide(L)'
;MSLKLLENLNNYRFSKQDIDMLIWWIQTRKRNTWNYLNPLQYSVDCNINIETAIELFLTCTHYSDVKVFDVRSIAKCPNCDSIISTEENCIMITDLPKNCNECGLHIQPDFMDNFTDIIFKLIVDPFPPELTPTPPIGVSKQPATHLTSHKILRSDSKNVRTLAGRMRRLNGK
;
A
#
# COMPACT_ATOMS: atom_id res chain seq x y z
N MET A 1 5.65 12.20 -10.50
CA MET A 1 5.84 10.74 -10.69
C MET A 1 4.67 10.24 -11.53
N SER A 2 4.82 9.22 -12.38
CA SER A 2 3.79 8.80 -13.34
C SER A 2 3.60 7.28 -13.27
N LEU A 3 2.40 6.79 -13.62
CA LEU A 3 2.13 5.34 -13.75
C LEU A 3 3.01 4.63 -14.79
N LYS A 4 3.76 5.35 -15.63
CA LYS A 4 4.80 4.77 -16.50
C LYS A 4 5.82 3.93 -15.75
N LEU A 5 6.07 4.19 -14.47
CA LEU A 5 6.94 3.35 -13.64
C LEU A 5 6.43 1.91 -13.52
N LEU A 6 5.12 1.68 -13.66
CA LEU A 6 4.55 0.34 -13.62
C LEU A 6 4.97 -0.53 -14.80
N GLU A 7 5.48 0.04 -15.89
CA GLU A 7 6.06 -0.73 -17.00
C GLU A 7 7.27 -1.56 -16.53
N ASN A 8 7.97 -1.12 -15.48
CA ASN A 8 9.09 -1.86 -14.87
C ASN A 8 8.64 -3.10 -14.10
N LEU A 9 7.33 -3.29 -13.84
CA LEU A 9 6.81 -4.51 -13.19
C LEU A 9 7.08 -5.78 -14.01
N ASN A 10 7.33 -5.65 -15.32
CA ASN A 10 7.76 -6.78 -16.16
C ASN A 10 9.06 -7.43 -15.63
N ASN A 11 9.92 -6.67 -14.93
CA ASN A 11 11.14 -7.18 -14.30
C ASN A 11 10.85 -8.06 -13.06
N TYR A 12 9.60 -8.05 -12.56
CA TYR A 12 9.17 -8.70 -11.33
C TYR A 12 8.19 -9.86 -11.59
N ARG A 13 8.24 -10.47 -12.79
CA ARG A 13 7.42 -11.63 -13.21
C ARG A 13 5.92 -11.38 -13.37
N PHE A 14 5.46 -10.13 -13.27
CA PHE A 14 4.08 -9.79 -13.61
C PHE A 14 3.89 -9.80 -15.12
N SER A 15 2.79 -10.38 -15.58
CA SER A 15 2.46 -10.35 -16.99
C SER A 15 2.06 -8.94 -17.40
N LYS A 16 2.23 -8.60 -18.69
CA LYS A 16 1.73 -7.34 -19.23
C LYS A 16 0.24 -7.14 -18.95
N GLN A 17 -0.55 -8.22 -19.00
CA GLN A 17 -1.97 -8.20 -18.69
C GLN A 17 -2.22 -7.75 -17.24
N ASP A 18 -1.48 -8.27 -16.26
CA ASP A 18 -1.61 -7.89 -14.85
C ASP A 18 -1.28 -6.41 -14.61
N ILE A 19 -0.26 -5.91 -15.33
CA ILE A 19 0.17 -4.52 -15.26
C ILE A 19 -0.90 -3.60 -15.86
N ASP A 20 -1.40 -3.93 -17.06
CA ASP A 20 -2.43 -3.17 -17.75
C ASP A 20 -3.73 -3.14 -16.92
N MET A 21 -4.09 -4.25 -16.27
CA MET A 21 -5.24 -4.34 -15.35
C MET A 21 -5.06 -3.45 -14.12
N LEU A 22 -3.87 -3.42 -13.50
CA LEU A 22 -3.60 -2.54 -12.38
C LEU A 22 -3.73 -1.07 -12.79
N ILE A 23 -3.11 -0.70 -13.91
CA ILE A 23 -3.16 0.68 -14.44
C ILE A 23 -4.61 1.10 -14.66
N TRP A 24 -5.37 0.28 -15.38
CA TRP A 24 -6.79 0.53 -15.64
C TRP A 24 -7.59 0.64 -14.33
N TRP A 25 -7.38 -0.27 -13.38
CA TRP A 25 -8.11 -0.28 -12.13
C TRP A 25 -7.83 0.98 -11.30
N ILE A 26 -6.57 1.41 -11.20
CA ILE A 26 -6.19 2.67 -10.51
C ILE A 26 -6.85 3.87 -11.20
N GLN A 27 -6.81 3.94 -12.53
CA GLN A 27 -7.35 5.07 -13.30
C GLN A 27 -8.87 5.21 -13.18
N THR A 28 -9.60 4.10 -12.96
CA THR A 28 -11.06 4.12 -12.77
C THR A 28 -11.48 4.50 -11.34
N ARG A 29 -10.55 4.53 -10.38
CA ARG A 29 -10.85 4.91 -9.00
C ARG A 29 -11.05 6.41 -8.84
N LYS A 30 -12.05 6.80 -8.04
CA LYS A 30 -12.24 8.20 -7.63
C LYS A 30 -11.06 8.66 -6.76
N ARG A 31 -10.60 9.91 -6.93
CA ARG A 31 -9.43 10.47 -6.22
C ARG A 31 -9.51 10.33 -4.69
N ASN A 32 -10.69 10.40 -4.08
CA ASN A 32 -10.85 10.21 -2.63
C ASN A 32 -10.58 8.77 -2.15
N THR A 33 -10.70 7.78 -3.03
CA THR A 33 -10.43 6.36 -2.72
C THR A 33 -8.94 5.99 -2.81
N TRP A 34 -8.11 6.86 -3.38
CA TRP A 34 -6.68 6.61 -3.54
C TRP A 34 -5.92 6.43 -2.22
N ASN A 35 -6.48 6.84 -1.08
CA ASN A 35 -5.89 6.64 0.25
C ASN A 35 -6.31 5.32 0.92
N TYR A 36 -7.21 4.55 0.31
CA TYR A 36 -7.85 3.38 0.90
C TYR A 36 -7.90 2.21 -0.08
N LEU A 37 -6.86 2.06 -0.91
CA LEU A 37 -6.78 0.97 -1.87
C LEU A 37 -6.51 -0.35 -1.14
N ASN A 38 -7.16 -1.42 -1.59
CA ASN A 38 -7.06 -2.74 -0.97
C ASN A 38 -6.86 -3.81 -2.07
N PRO A 39 -5.81 -4.64 -1.98
CA PRO A 39 -5.57 -5.76 -2.90
C PRO A 39 -6.77 -6.70 -3.05
N LEU A 40 -7.59 -6.84 -2.01
CA LEU A 40 -8.78 -7.68 -2.07
C LEU A 40 -9.85 -7.10 -2.98
N GLN A 41 -10.10 -5.80 -2.91
CA GLN A 41 -11.02 -5.13 -3.82
C GLN A 41 -10.51 -5.24 -5.27
N TYR A 42 -9.21 -5.05 -5.48
CA TYR A 42 -8.59 -5.22 -6.80
C TYR A 42 -8.76 -6.65 -7.34
N SER A 43 -8.49 -7.66 -6.51
CA SER A 43 -8.64 -9.08 -6.83
C SER A 43 -10.07 -9.40 -7.27
N VAL A 44 -11.08 -8.88 -6.57
CA VAL A 44 -12.50 -9.06 -6.92
C VAL A 44 -12.85 -8.32 -8.21
N ASP A 45 -12.49 -7.04 -8.31
CA ASP A 45 -12.85 -6.18 -9.45
C ASP A 45 -12.23 -6.66 -10.77
N CYS A 46 -11.01 -7.20 -10.71
CA CYS A 46 -10.24 -7.62 -11.88
C CYS A 46 -10.23 -9.14 -12.09
N ASN A 47 -10.90 -9.91 -11.20
CA ASN A 47 -10.88 -11.38 -11.22
C ASN A 47 -9.46 -11.97 -11.24
N ILE A 48 -8.58 -11.43 -10.39
CA ILE A 48 -7.18 -11.86 -10.24
C ILE A 48 -7.06 -12.63 -8.93
N ASN A 49 -6.18 -13.63 -8.89
CA ASN A 49 -5.86 -14.33 -7.64
C ASN A 49 -5.39 -13.35 -6.56
N ILE A 50 -5.96 -13.46 -5.35
CA ILE A 50 -5.64 -12.57 -4.23
C ILE A 50 -4.15 -12.56 -3.85
N GLU A 51 -3.47 -13.70 -3.98
CA GLU A 51 -2.04 -13.80 -3.68
C GLU A 51 -1.22 -12.98 -4.69
N THR A 52 -1.59 -13.03 -5.98
CA THR A 52 -1.02 -12.18 -7.03
C THR A 52 -1.32 -10.71 -6.81
N ALA A 53 -2.56 -10.36 -6.45
CA ALA A 53 -2.95 -8.99 -6.14
C ALA A 53 -2.12 -8.40 -4.98
N ILE A 54 -1.92 -9.18 -3.92
CA ILE A 54 -1.10 -8.78 -2.78
C ILE A 54 0.35 -8.60 -3.18
N GLU A 55 0.92 -9.57 -3.90
CA GLU A 55 2.31 -9.49 -4.36
C GLU A 55 2.54 -8.25 -5.24
N LEU A 56 1.60 -7.93 -6.11
CA LEU A 56 1.64 -6.77 -6.99
C LEU A 56 1.62 -5.45 -6.22
N PHE A 57 0.73 -5.34 -5.22
CA PHE A 57 0.66 -4.14 -4.35
C PHE A 57 1.89 -3.98 -3.46
N LEU A 58 2.40 -5.06 -2.87
CA LEU A 58 3.63 -5.05 -2.08
C LEU A 58 4.84 -4.68 -2.95
N THR A 59 4.92 -5.22 -4.16
CA THR A 59 5.99 -4.86 -5.12
C THR A 59 5.96 -3.36 -5.42
N CYS A 60 4.77 -2.84 -5.69
CA CYS A 60 4.53 -1.41 -5.91
C CYS A 60 4.71 -0.52 -4.66
N THR A 61 5.00 -1.10 -3.49
CA THR A 61 5.31 -0.38 -2.25
C THR A 61 6.80 -0.42 -1.92
N HIS A 62 7.46 -1.57 -2.13
CA HIS A 62 8.81 -1.82 -1.64
C HIS A 62 9.93 -1.44 -2.62
N TYR A 63 9.69 -1.54 -3.93
CA TYR A 63 10.74 -1.36 -4.93
C TYR A 63 10.67 0.03 -5.55
N SER A 64 11.74 0.81 -5.42
CA SER A 64 11.77 2.23 -5.77
C SER A 64 11.53 2.53 -7.25
N ASP A 65 11.87 1.60 -8.15
CA ASP A 65 11.69 1.71 -9.60
C ASP A 65 10.24 1.48 -10.07
N VAL A 66 9.39 0.93 -9.19
CA VAL A 66 7.95 0.68 -9.40
C VAL A 66 7.09 1.24 -8.26
N LYS A 67 7.67 2.06 -7.37
CA LYS A 67 6.98 2.52 -6.15
C LYS A 67 5.88 3.51 -6.51
N VAL A 68 4.62 3.05 -6.41
CA VAL A 68 3.42 3.88 -6.59
C VAL A 68 2.49 3.87 -5.39
N PHE A 69 2.75 2.98 -4.42
CA PHE A 69 1.99 2.89 -3.18
C PHE A 69 2.86 3.18 -1.95
N ASP A 70 2.24 3.78 -0.95
CA ASP A 70 2.63 3.62 0.45
C ASP A 70 1.62 2.67 1.12
N VAL A 71 2.04 2.03 2.21
CA VAL A 71 1.21 1.10 2.97
C VAL A 71 0.98 1.62 4.37
N ARG A 72 -0.22 1.39 4.91
CA ARG A 72 -0.59 1.77 6.27
C ARG A 72 -1.29 0.62 6.96
N SER A 73 -0.92 0.37 8.21
CA SER A 73 -1.61 -0.57 9.10
C SER A 73 -2.46 0.19 10.11
N ILE A 74 -3.72 -0.19 10.26
CA ILE A 74 -4.68 0.43 11.18
C ILE A 74 -5.17 -0.63 12.16
N ALA A 75 -4.75 -0.55 13.42
CA ALA A 75 -5.30 -1.40 14.49
C ALA A 75 -6.63 -0.81 14.97
N LYS A 76 -7.63 -1.67 15.12
CA LYS A 76 -8.93 -1.35 15.69
C LYS A 76 -9.19 -2.14 16.95
N CYS A 77 -9.98 -1.56 17.83
CA CYS A 77 -10.40 -2.22 19.05
C CYS A 77 -11.38 -3.36 18.75
N PRO A 78 -11.14 -4.58 19.25
CA PRO A 78 -12.05 -5.71 19.03
C PRO A 78 -13.41 -5.54 19.71
N ASN A 79 -13.54 -4.62 20.66
CA ASN A 79 -14.77 -4.41 21.43
C ASN A 79 -15.62 -3.25 20.89
N CYS A 80 -15.00 -2.15 20.44
CA CYS A 80 -15.73 -0.94 20.02
C CYS A 80 -15.31 -0.39 18.65
N ASP A 81 -14.45 -1.09 17.91
CA ASP A 81 -13.95 -0.73 16.57
C ASP A 81 -13.18 0.60 16.46
N SER A 82 -12.96 1.29 17.59
CA SER A 82 -12.17 2.52 17.64
C SER A 82 -10.74 2.28 17.15
N ILE A 83 -10.17 3.21 16.40
CA ILE A 83 -8.77 3.13 15.97
C ILE A 83 -7.86 3.25 17.20
N ILE A 84 -7.00 2.25 17.40
CA ILE A 84 -6.02 2.21 18.49
C ILE A 84 -4.70 2.82 18.04
N SER A 85 -4.26 2.47 16.83
CA SER A 85 -3.00 2.98 16.28
C SER A 85 -3.00 2.91 14.77
N THR A 86 -2.25 3.83 14.18
CA THR A 86 -1.96 3.85 12.76
C THR A 86 -0.45 3.84 12.57
N GLU A 87 0.07 2.86 11.82
CA GLU A 87 1.48 2.76 11.47
C GLU A 87 1.64 3.01 9.97
N GLU A 88 2.47 3.98 9.60
CA GLU A 88 2.76 4.31 8.19
C GLU A 88 3.97 3.51 7.68
N ASN A 89 3.97 3.18 6.39
CA ASN A 89 5.02 2.41 5.71
C ASN A 89 5.31 1.04 6.33
N CYS A 90 4.35 0.46 7.04
CA CYS A 90 4.48 -0.84 7.68
C CYS A 90 3.23 -1.69 7.47
N ILE A 91 3.42 -2.99 7.25
CA ILE A 91 2.36 -4.03 7.18
C ILE A 91 2.15 -4.76 8.51
N MET A 92 2.95 -4.42 9.52
CA MET A 92 2.89 -4.98 10.86
C MET A 92 2.68 -3.85 11.86
N ILE A 93 1.91 -4.13 12.90
CA ILE A 93 1.81 -3.23 14.04
C ILE A 93 2.79 -3.72 15.10
N THR A 94 3.41 -2.79 15.83
CA THR A 94 4.39 -3.09 16.87
C THR A 94 3.85 -4.11 17.87
N ASP A 95 4.69 -5.09 18.24
CA ASP A 95 4.37 -6.19 19.17
C ASP A 95 4.30 -5.73 20.64
N LEU A 96 3.60 -4.64 20.91
CA LEU A 96 3.41 -4.09 22.25
C LEU A 96 1.92 -4.10 22.60
N PRO A 97 1.55 -4.47 23.84
CA PRO A 97 0.18 -4.37 24.31
C PRO A 97 -0.33 -2.93 24.18
N LYS A 98 -1.60 -2.77 23.79
CA LYS A 98 -2.23 -1.45 23.64
C LYS A 98 -3.55 -1.40 24.41
N ASN A 99 -3.86 -0.22 24.93
CA ASN A 99 -5.17 0.06 25.54
C ASN A 99 -6.05 0.79 24.53
N CYS A 100 -7.32 0.41 24.46
CA CYS A 100 -8.31 1.20 23.77
C CYS A 100 -8.64 2.44 24.61
N ASN A 101 -8.48 3.62 24.03
CA ASN A 101 -8.78 4.90 24.71
C ASN A 101 -10.29 5.10 24.94
N GLU A 102 -11.15 4.45 24.15
CA GLU A 102 -12.60 4.61 24.21
C GLU A 102 -13.26 3.68 25.24
N CYS A 103 -12.93 2.38 25.23
CA CYS A 103 -13.56 1.39 26.11
C CYS A 103 -12.64 0.85 27.22
N GLY A 104 -11.38 1.27 27.27
CA GLY A 104 -10.41 0.85 28.29
C GLY A 104 -9.91 -0.59 28.16
N LEU A 105 -10.32 -1.32 27.11
CA LEU A 105 -9.88 -2.70 26.91
C LEU A 105 -8.37 -2.78 26.71
N HIS A 106 -7.71 -3.62 27.51
CA HIS A 106 -6.31 -3.97 27.34
C HIS A 106 -6.17 -5.10 26.31
N ILE A 107 -5.36 -4.88 25.28
CA ILE A 107 -5.30 -5.77 24.13
C ILE A 107 -3.86 -6.27 23.95
N GLN A 108 -3.73 -7.59 23.98
CA GLN A 108 -2.45 -8.27 23.77
C GLN A 108 -2.05 -8.24 22.28
N PRO A 109 -0.75 -8.21 21.97
CA PRO A 109 -0.25 -8.18 20.58
C PRO A 109 -0.83 -9.27 19.68
N ASP A 110 -0.93 -10.50 20.19
CA ASP A 110 -1.44 -11.66 19.45
C ASP A 110 -2.88 -11.49 18.95
N PHE A 111 -3.68 -10.68 19.65
CA PHE A 111 -5.04 -10.38 19.23
C PHE A 111 -5.05 -9.27 18.18
N MET A 112 -4.13 -8.30 18.22
CA MET A 112 -4.11 -7.16 17.29
C MET A 112 -3.97 -7.55 15.83
N ASP A 113 -3.25 -8.63 15.55
CA ASP A 113 -3.10 -9.16 14.20
C ASP A 113 -4.43 -9.44 13.48
N ASN A 114 -5.47 -9.81 14.22
CA ASN A 114 -6.79 -10.12 13.67
C ASN A 114 -7.71 -8.90 13.54
N PHE A 115 -7.31 -7.76 14.13
CA PHE A 115 -8.07 -6.50 14.10
C PHE A 115 -7.23 -5.38 13.49
N THR A 116 -6.34 -5.74 12.57
CA THR A 116 -5.50 -4.81 11.83
C THR A 116 -5.90 -4.80 10.36
N ASP A 117 -6.34 -3.63 9.90
CA ASP A 117 -6.58 -3.38 8.49
C ASP A 117 -5.28 -2.91 7.82
N ILE A 118 -5.00 -3.44 6.63
CA ILE A 118 -3.86 -3.02 5.81
C ILE A 118 -4.41 -2.35 4.56
N ILE A 119 -4.11 -1.06 4.44
CA ILE A 119 -4.56 -0.23 3.32
C ILE A 119 -3.36 0.36 2.58
N PHE A 120 -3.55 0.60 1.29
CA PHE A 120 -2.55 1.17 0.40
C PHE A 120 -3.00 2.54 -0.06
N LYS A 121 -2.04 3.46 -0.09
CA LYS A 121 -2.21 4.82 -0.57
C LYS A 121 -1.45 5.01 -1.87
N LEU A 122 -2.13 5.42 -2.92
CA LEU A 122 -1.49 5.87 -4.15
C LEU A 122 -0.75 7.19 -3.91
N ILE A 123 0.56 7.19 -4.14
CA ILE A 123 1.43 8.37 -3.96
C ILE A 123 1.77 9.06 -5.28
N VAL A 124 1.20 8.58 -6.37
CA VAL A 124 1.44 9.03 -7.74
C VAL A 124 0.12 9.48 -8.35
N ASP A 125 0.09 10.66 -8.97
CA ASP A 125 -1.11 11.06 -9.72
C ASP A 125 -1.18 10.29 -11.04
N PRO A 126 -2.23 9.49 -11.30
CA PRO A 126 -2.42 8.80 -12.56
C PRO A 126 -2.74 9.77 -13.72
N PHE A 127 -3.17 11.00 -13.41
CA PHE A 127 -3.46 12.06 -14.38
C PHE A 127 -2.59 13.28 -14.04
N PRO A 128 -1.26 13.21 -14.25
CA PRO A 128 -0.41 14.37 -14.03
C PRO A 128 -0.94 15.51 -14.93
N PRO A 129 -1.03 16.75 -14.42
CA PRO A 129 -1.40 17.86 -15.27
C PRO A 129 -0.44 17.87 -16.46
N GLU A 130 -0.99 17.86 -17.68
CA GLU A 130 -0.18 18.06 -18.88
C GLU A 130 0.60 19.35 -18.66
N LEU A 131 1.93 19.23 -18.60
CA LEU A 131 2.81 20.38 -18.59
C LEU A 131 2.56 21.09 -19.93
N THR A 132 1.70 22.10 -19.91
CA THR A 132 1.67 23.09 -20.98
C THR A 132 3.11 23.54 -21.19
N PRO A 133 3.67 23.44 -22.41
CA PRO A 133 5.08 23.71 -22.63
C PRO A 133 5.39 25.15 -22.19
N THR A 134 6.03 25.29 -21.04
CA THR A 134 6.61 26.55 -20.60
C THR A 134 7.73 26.91 -21.56
N PRO A 135 7.74 28.12 -22.15
CA PRO A 135 8.88 28.58 -22.93
C PRO A 135 10.15 28.57 -22.07
N PRO A 136 11.33 28.35 -22.67
CA PRO A 136 12.55 28.03 -21.95
C PRO A 136 13.03 29.26 -21.17
N ILE A 137 13.10 29.16 -19.85
CA ILE A 137 13.74 30.18 -19.00
C ILE A 137 14.83 29.55 -18.15
N GLY A 138 16.07 29.91 -18.53
CA GLY A 138 17.25 30.19 -17.70
C GLY A 138 17.43 29.46 -16.36
N VAL A 139 18.44 28.60 -16.35
CA VAL A 139 19.36 28.22 -15.24
C VAL A 139 19.20 28.99 -13.92
N SER A 140 18.93 28.27 -12.82
CA SER A 140 19.57 28.58 -11.52
C SER A 140 19.57 27.37 -10.57
N LYS A 141 20.64 27.30 -9.77
CA LYS A 141 21.14 26.14 -9.01
C LYS A 141 20.27 25.79 -7.78
N GLN A 142 20.18 24.50 -7.45
CA GLN A 142 19.82 24.04 -6.10
C GLN A 142 20.95 23.16 -5.52
N PRO A 143 21.26 23.27 -4.21
CA PRO A 143 22.10 22.31 -3.51
C PRO A 143 21.26 21.12 -3.01
N ALA A 144 21.86 19.93 -3.11
CA ALA A 144 21.27 18.66 -2.70
C ALA A 144 21.09 18.55 -1.18
N THR A 145 19.96 17.99 -0.74
CA THR A 145 19.74 17.57 0.65
C THR A 145 19.40 16.07 0.72
N HIS A 146 20.27 15.35 1.42
CA HIS A 146 20.07 14.18 2.29
C HIS A 146 19.11 13.06 1.85
N LEU A 147 19.68 11.95 1.39
CA LEU A 147 19.09 10.61 1.44
C LEU A 147 19.24 10.03 2.85
N THR A 148 18.14 9.73 3.52
CA THR A 148 18.13 8.89 4.73
C THR A 148 17.80 7.46 4.32
N SER A 149 18.75 6.54 4.51
CA SER A 149 18.56 5.11 4.26
C SER A 149 17.61 4.50 5.30
N HIS A 150 16.42 4.07 4.86
CA HIS A 150 15.57 3.19 5.65
C HIS A 150 15.84 1.73 5.27
N LYS A 151 16.02 0.88 6.29
CA LYS A 151 16.30 -0.55 6.17
C LYS A 151 15.25 -1.23 5.27
N ILE A 152 15.75 -1.85 4.20
CA ILE A 152 15.01 -2.66 3.24
C ILE A 152 14.61 -3.97 3.93
N LEU A 153 13.33 -4.13 4.28
CA LEU A 153 12.76 -5.47 4.49
C LEU A 153 12.58 -6.09 3.10
N ARG A 154 13.42 -7.07 2.78
CA ARG A 154 13.21 -7.91 1.59
C ARG A 154 11.81 -8.52 1.66
N SER A 155 11.11 -8.53 0.54
CA SER A 155 9.83 -9.22 0.35
C SER A 155 10.07 -10.73 0.56
N ASP A 156 10.01 -11.18 1.81
CA ASP A 156 10.00 -12.59 2.13
C ASP A 156 8.61 -13.15 1.79
N SER A 157 8.57 -14.29 1.12
CA SER A 157 7.35 -15.06 0.82
C SER A 157 6.47 -15.32 2.07
N LYS A 158 7.06 -15.26 3.27
CA LYS A 158 6.35 -15.28 4.56
C LYS A 158 5.43 -14.08 4.73
N ASN A 159 5.85 -12.87 4.35
CA ASN A 159 5.04 -11.66 4.49
C ASN A 159 3.83 -11.68 3.55
N VAL A 160 4.00 -12.19 2.31
CA VAL A 160 2.90 -12.37 1.36
C VAL A 160 1.86 -13.36 1.89
N ARG A 161 2.31 -14.52 2.41
CA ARG A 161 1.40 -15.54 2.97
C ARG A 161 0.70 -15.05 4.24
N THR A 162 1.41 -14.35 5.12
CA THR A 162 0.82 -13.75 6.33
C THR A 162 -0.22 -12.69 5.95
N LEU A 163 0.08 -11.81 5.00
CA LEU A 163 -0.84 -10.79 4.51
C LEU A 163 -2.06 -11.41 3.82
N ALA A 164 -1.87 -12.41 2.95
CA ALA A 164 -2.94 -13.14 2.30
C ALA A 164 -3.81 -13.91 3.28
N GLY A 165 -3.22 -14.48 4.33
CA GLY A 165 -3.95 -15.10 5.43
C GLY A 165 -4.75 -14.09 6.25
N ARG A 166 -4.20 -12.91 6.52
CA ARG A 166 -4.91 -11.82 7.21
C ARG A 166 -6.06 -11.27 6.37
N MET A 167 -5.84 -10.95 5.10
CA MET A 167 -6.87 -10.43 4.19
C MET A 167 -8.01 -11.43 3.97
N ARG A 168 -7.73 -12.74 3.94
CA ARG A 168 -8.77 -13.78 3.87
C ARG A 168 -9.61 -13.87 5.16
N ARG A 169 -9.02 -13.67 6.33
CA ARG A 169 -9.71 -13.77 7.63
C ARG A 169 -10.62 -12.58 7.94
N LEU A 170 -10.29 -11.39 7.44
CA LEU A 170 -11.09 -10.18 7.66
C LEU A 170 -12.49 -10.23 7.00
N ASN A 171 -12.68 -11.05 5.96
CA ASN A 171 -13.96 -11.14 5.21
C ASN A 171 -14.77 -12.42 5.47
N GLY A 172 -14.31 -13.30 6.38
CA GLY A 172 -15.03 -14.53 6.76
C GLY A 172 -15.97 -14.36 7.97
N LYS A 173 -16.28 -13.13 8.36
CA LYS A 173 -17.20 -12.77 9.44
C LYS A 173 -18.44 -12.07 8.88
#